data_AF-W2SRJ7-F1
#
_entry.id   AF-W2SRJ7-F1
#
_cell.length_a   1.000
_cell.length_b   1.000
_cell.length_c   1.000
_cell.angle_alpha   90.00
_cell.angle_beta   90.00
_cell.angle_gamma   90.00
#
_symmetry.space_group_name_H-M   'P 1'
#
loop_
_entity.id
_entity.type
_entity.pdbx_description
1 polymer ?
#
loop_
_entity_poly.entity_id
_entity_poly.type
_entity_poly.pdbx_seq_one_letter_code
_entity_poly.pdbx_strand_id
1 'polypeptide(L)'
;MFAWGVPSRWTKGSFQLFVTGYQDASHWLRIWDSYPEQAPPPVTQREFQLLFEKLVVLDYVIRNTDRGNDNWLIKYEQADVSETPIVPNDPNPTNVAETQ
;
A
#
# COMPACT_ATOMS: atom_id res chain seq x y z
N MET A 1 -38.62 20.08 38.97
CA MET A 1 -38.21 20.94 37.84
C MET A 1 -37.20 20.15 37.02
N PHE A 2 -37.65 19.45 35.97
CA PHE A 2 -36.79 18.60 35.15
C PHE A 2 -36.26 19.45 33.99
N ALA A 3 -34.96 19.73 33.99
CA ALA A 3 -34.31 20.38 32.86
C ALA A 3 -34.15 19.35 31.73
N TRP A 4 -34.96 19.50 30.69
CA TRP A 4 -34.77 18.84 29.40
C TRP A 4 -33.38 19.18 28.83
N GLY A 5 -32.75 18.17 28.22
CA GLY A 5 -31.38 18.23 27.72
C GLY A 5 -31.13 19.40 26.77
N VAL A 6 -29.95 20.02 26.94
CA VAL A 6 -29.43 21.01 25.99
C VAL A 6 -29.17 20.29 24.66
N PRO A 7 -29.78 20.69 23.53
CA PRO A 7 -29.48 20.10 22.25
C PRO A 7 -28.03 20.42 21.87
N SER A 8 -27.36 19.39 21.37
CA SER A 8 -25.95 19.29 20.98
C SER A 8 -25.26 20.61 20.63
N ARG A 9 -24.31 21.00 21.48
CA ARG A 9 -23.31 22.03 21.17
C ARG A 9 -22.39 21.46 20.08
N TRP A 10 -22.60 21.86 18.84
CA TRP A 10 -21.72 21.50 17.73
C TRP A 10 -20.26 21.79 18.09
N THR A 11 -19.39 20.79 17.89
CA THR A 11 -17.96 20.93 18.11
C THR A 11 -17.30 21.36 16.81
N LYS A 12 -16.40 22.35 16.91
CA LYS A 12 -15.49 22.69 15.82
C LYS A 12 -14.32 21.71 15.86
N GLY A 13 -13.84 21.27 14.70
CA GLY A 13 -12.72 20.34 14.57
C GLY A 13 -12.19 20.28 13.14
N SER A 14 -11.06 19.59 12.97
CA SER A 14 -10.49 19.31 11.65
C SER A 14 -11.30 18.21 10.95
N PHE A 15 -11.56 18.39 9.65
CA PHE A 15 -12.15 17.38 8.80
C PHE A 15 -11.11 16.96 7.76
N GLN A 16 -10.48 15.80 7.97
CA GLN A 16 -9.51 15.22 7.05
C GLN A 16 -10.20 14.17 6.18
N LEU A 17 -9.84 14.13 4.88
CA LEU A 17 -10.38 13.12 3.97
C LEU A 17 -9.81 11.74 4.31
N PHE A 18 -10.68 10.73 4.27
CA PHE A 18 -10.28 9.34 4.45
C PHE A 18 -9.57 8.81 3.20
N VAL A 19 -8.47 8.09 3.40
CA VAL A 19 -7.70 7.45 2.32
C VAL A 19 -7.77 5.92 2.47
N THR A 20 -8.00 5.20 1.37
CA THR A 20 -8.18 3.74 1.35
C THR A 20 -6.93 3.01 0.86
N GLY A 21 -6.71 1.79 1.37
CA GLY A 21 -5.59 0.93 0.93
C GLY A 21 -4.22 1.35 1.48
N TYR A 22 -4.20 2.21 2.48
CA TYR A 22 -2.99 2.64 3.18
C TYR A 22 -2.81 1.81 4.46
N GLN A 23 -1.55 1.53 4.81
CA GLN A 23 -1.16 0.89 6.06
C GLN A 23 -0.05 1.71 6.72
N ASP A 24 0.14 1.51 8.03
CA ASP A 24 1.21 2.15 8.80
C ASP A 24 2.58 1.94 8.15
N ALA A 25 3.43 2.97 8.16
CA ALA A 25 4.76 2.84 7.58
C ALA A 25 5.59 1.74 8.27
N SER A 26 5.43 1.60 9.59
CA SER A 26 6.08 0.54 10.37
C SER A 26 5.77 -0.87 9.84
N HIS A 27 4.55 -1.12 9.34
CA HIS A 27 4.14 -2.39 8.76
C HIS A 27 4.99 -2.71 7.52
N TRP A 28 5.08 -1.78 6.57
CA TRP A 28 5.82 -1.98 5.32
C TRP A 28 7.33 -1.97 5.50
N LEU A 29 7.86 -1.05 6.29
CA LEU A 29 9.31 -0.97 6.55
C LEU A 29 9.82 -2.27 7.19
N ARG A 30 9.04 -2.87 8.10
CA ARG A 30 9.38 -4.18 8.69
C ARG A 30 9.36 -5.30 7.66
N ILE A 31 8.39 -5.31 6.74
CA ILE A 31 8.33 -6.31 5.66
C ILE A 31 9.57 -6.19 4.78
N TRP A 32 9.92 -4.98 4.34
CA TRP A 32 11.07 -4.78 3.45
C TRP A 32 12.41 -5.10 4.11
N ASP A 33 12.53 -4.92 5.42
CA ASP A 33 13.73 -5.28 6.19
C ASP A 33 13.83 -6.80 6.43
N SER A 34 12.70 -7.45 6.74
CA SER A 34 12.65 -8.89 7.02
C SER A 34 12.68 -9.75 5.75
N TYR A 35 12.10 -9.24 4.66
CA TYR A 35 11.88 -9.92 3.39
C TYR A 35 12.30 -9.01 2.23
N PRO A 36 13.61 -8.86 1.95
CA PRO A 36 14.10 -7.98 0.90
C PRO A 36 13.56 -8.32 -0.50
N GLU A 37 13.14 -9.55 -0.73
CA GLU A 37 12.48 -9.99 -1.97
C GLU A 37 11.08 -9.35 -2.17
N GLN A 38 10.45 -8.90 -1.10
CA GLN A 38 9.16 -8.19 -1.13
C GLN A 38 9.34 -6.66 -1.20
N ALA A 39 10.59 -6.17 -1.15
CA ALA A 39 10.89 -4.76 -1.26
C ALA A 39 10.55 -4.21 -2.65
N PRO A 40 10.21 -2.91 -2.76
CA PRO A 40 9.88 -2.33 -4.05
C PRO A 40 11.04 -2.40 -5.04
N PRO A 41 10.78 -2.58 -6.35
CA PRO A 41 11.81 -2.47 -7.37
C PRO A 41 12.51 -1.10 -7.34
N PRO A 42 13.74 -0.97 -7.89
CA PRO A 42 14.53 0.27 -7.79
C PRO A 42 13.80 1.53 -8.25
N VAL A 43 12.94 1.41 -9.28
CA VAL A 43 12.13 2.52 -9.79
C VAL A 43 11.12 2.98 -8.74
N THR A 44 10.35 2.06 -8.16
CA THR A 44 9.37 2.37 -7.11
C THR A 44 10.05 2.81 -5.81
N GLN A 45 11.23 2.26 -5.50
CA GLN A 45 12.01 2.71 -4.34
C GLN A 45 12.46 4.16 -4.50
N ARG A 46 12.80 4.59 -5.72
CA ARG A 46 13.10 6.00 -6.01
C ARG A 46 11.89 6.90 -5.82
N GLU A 47 10.70 6.46 -6.25
CA GLU A 47 9.45 7.19 -6.01
C GLU A 47 9.13 7.30 -4.52
N PHE A 48 9.27 6.20 -3.78
CA PHE A 48 9.12 6.18 -2.32
C PHE A 48 10.07 7.18 -1.65
N GLN A 49 11.35 7.23 -2.06
CA GLN A 49 12.32 8.19 -1.53
C GLN A 49 11.85 9.64 -1.73
N LEU A 50 11.34 9.99 -2.92
CA LEU A 50 10.84 11.34 -3.20
C LEU A 50 9.62 11.71 -2.35
N LEU A 51 8.72 10.75 -2.10
CA LEU A 51 7.57 10.96 -1.20
C LEU A 51 8.01 11.11 0.26
N PHE A 52 8.99 10.32 0.69
CA PHE A 52 9.57 10.42 2.02
C PHE A 52 10.27 11.77 2.24
N GLU A 53 11.05 12.26 1.26
CA GLU A 53 11.69 13.58 1.32
C GLU A 53 10.65 14.70 1.48
N LYS A 54 9.50 14.62 0.77
CA LYS A 54 8.38 15.57 0.95
C LYS A 54 7.79 15.54 2.36
N LEU A 55 7.63 14.34 2.93
CA LEU A 55 7.16 14.17 4.30
C LEU A 55 8.13 14.80 5.30
N VAL A 56 9.44 14.54 5.15
CA VAL A 56 10.49 15.11 6.00
C VAL A 56 10.49 16.63 5.95
N VAL A 57 10.40 17.22 4.76
CA VAL A 57 10.33 18.68 4.59
C VAL A 57 9.08 19.24 5.29
N LEU A 58 7.91 18.63 5.07
CA LEU A 58 6.65 19.06 5.70
C LEU A 58 6.77 19.04 7.23
N ASP A 59 7.20 17.93 7.81
CA ASP A 59 7.31 17.76 9.27
C ASP A 59 8.33 18.72 9.88
N TYR A 60 9.44 18.94 9.18
CA TYR A 60 10.45 19.88 9.62
C TYR A 60 9.94 21.32 9.65
N VAL A 61 9.25 21.75 8.58
CA VAL A 61 8.74 23.13 8.45
C VAL A 61 7.69 23.44 9.52
N ILE A 62 6.76 22.51 9.79
CA ILE A 62 5.72 22.72 10.81
C ILE A 62 6.17 22.39 12.23
N ARG A 63 7.42 21.91 12.38
CA ARG A 63 7.99 21.44 13.65
C ARG A 63 7.11 20.38 14.30
N ASN A 64 6.70 19.38 13.53
CA ASN A 64 5.86 18.30 14.04
C ASN A 64 6.61 17.50 15.11
N THR A 65 6.09 17.50 16.34
CA THR A 65 6.69 16.81 17.48
C THR A 65 6.18 15.38 17.66
N ASP A 66 5.19 14.96 16.88
CA ASP A 66 4.47 13.69 17.07
C ASP A 66 4.44 12.84 15.78
N ARG A 67 5.61 12.67 15.16
CA ARG A 67 5.77 11.86 13.95
C ARG A 67 6.48 10.53 14.23
N GLY A 68 5.72 9.55 14.72
CA GLY A 68 6.11 8.14 14.75
C GLY A 68 5.84 7.42 13.41
N ASN A 69 6.42 6.22 13.21
CA ASN A 69 6.23 5.40 11.99
C ASN A 69 4.85 4.72 11.90
N ASP A 70 4.04 4.87 12.93
CA ASP A 70 2.61 4.56 13.00
C ASP A 70 1.74 5.76 12.55
N ASN A 71 2.28 6.99 12.58
CA ASN A 71 1.56 8.23 12.28
C ASN A 71 1.72 8.72 10.82
N TRP A 72 2.28 7.89 9.94
CA TRP A 72 2.27 8.12 8.49
C TRP A 72 2.08 6.81 7.76
N LEU A 73 1.44 6.89 6.61
CA LEU A 73 0.94 5.71 5.91
C LEU A 73 1.64 5.52 4.57
N ILE A 74 1.80 4.25 4.18
CA ILE A 74 2.29 3.84 2.89
C ILE A 74 1.20 3.01 2.20
N LYS A 75 0.93 3.35 0.94
CA LYS A 75 0.17 2.49 0.03
C LYS A 75 1.14 1.90 -0.97
N TYR A 76 1.26 0.58 -0.97
CA TYR A 76 2.10 -0.17 -1.88
C TYR A 76 1.31 -1.38 -2.41
N GLU A 77 1.18 -1.46 -3.73
CA GLU A 77 0.52 -2.55 -4.43
C GLU A 77 1.61 -3.33 -5.19
N GLN A 78 1.82 -4.59 -4.82
CA GLN A 78 2.73 -5.47 -5.54
C GLN A 78 2.08 -5.85 -6.87
N ALA A 79 2.88 -5.93 -7.94
CA ALA A 79 2.38 -6.44 -9.20
C ALA A 79 2.10 -7.94 -9.04
N ASP A 80 0.86 -8.36 -9.28
CA ASP A 80 0.50 -9.78 -9.29
C ASP A 80 1.26 -10.47 -10.43
N VAL A 81 2.35 -11.18 -10.09
CA VAL A 81 2.93 -12.21 -10.96
C VAL A 81 1.99 -13.41 -10.89
N SER A 82 0.85 -13.28 -11.58
CA SER A 82 0.05 -14.46 -11.93
C SER A 82 0.90 -15.28 -12.91
N GLU A 83 1.56 -16.32 -12.40
CA GLU A 83 2.06 -17.41 -13.24
C GLU A 83 0.86 -17.99 -13.98
N THR A 84 0.63 -17.55 -15.22
CA THR A 84 -0.19 -18.33 -16.14
C THR A 84 0.54 -19.67 -16.31
N PRO A 85 -0.07 -20.82 -15.96
CA PRO A 85 0.54 -22.10 -16.26
C PRO A 85 0.78 -22.13 -17.76
N ILE A 86 2.05 -22.24 -18.17
CA ILE A 86 2.41 -22.46 -19.57
C ILE A 86 1.89 -23.86 -19.89
N VAL A 87 0.62 -23.96 -20.31
CA VAL A 87 0.08 -25.19 -20.87
C VAL A 87 0.78 -25.36 -22.22
N PRO A 88 1.60 -26.41 -22.44
CA PRO A 88 2.17 -26.65 -23.75
C PRO A 88 1.02 -26.93 -24.71
N ASN A 89 0.69 -25.94 -25.53
CA ASN A 89 -0.35 -26.04 -26.53
C ASN A 89 0.28 -26.71 -27.75
N ASP A 90 0.28 -28.04 -27.78
CA ASP A 90 0.67 -28.79 -28.99
C ASP A 90 -0.58 -29.50 -29.56
N PRO A 91 -1.29 -28.88 -30.52
CA PRO A 91 -2.30 -29.57 -31.29
C PRO A 91 -1.61 -30.17 -32.53
N ASN A 92 -1.07 -31.37 -32.42
CA ASN A 92 -0.74 -32.15 -33.62
C ASN A 92 -1.72 -33.30 -33.81
N PRO A 93 -2.76 -33.12 -34.65
CA PRO A 93 -3.45 -34.25 -35.26
C PRO A 93 -2.68 -34.62 -36.52
N THR A 94 -2.15 -35.86 -36.65
CA THR A 94 -2.11 -36.59 -37.93
C THR A 94 -1.49 -38.00 -37.81
N ASN A 95 -2.32 -38.98 -38.18
CA ASN A 95 -2.08 -40.34 -38.70
C ASN A 95 -1.36 -41.40 -37.84
N VAL A 96 -2.17 -42.24 -37.18
CA VAL A 96 -1.88 -43.68 -37.06
C VAL A 96 -2.30 -44.36 -38.37
N ALA A 97 -1.34 -44.55 -39.28
CA ALA A 97 -1.52 -45.44 -40.42
C ALA A 97 -1.16 -46.87 -39.98
N GLU A 98 -2.15 -47.76 -40.11
CA GLU A 98 -2.00 -49.21 -40.06
C GLU A 98 -0.92 -49.68 -41.04
N THR A 99 -0.05 -50.61 -40.65
CA THR A 99 0.43 -51.66 -41.56
C THR A 99 0.87 -52.90 -40.77
N GLN A 100 0.12 -53.99 -40.99
CA GLN A 100 0.44 -55.43 -41.02
C GLN A 100 1.38 -56.06 -39.98
#